data_AF-A0A7W0FWR5-F1
#
_entry.id   AF-A0A7W0FWR5-F1
#
_cell.length_a   1.000
_cell.length_b   1.000
_cell.length_c   1.000
_cell.angle_alpha   90.00
_cell.angle_beta   90.00
_cell.angle_gamma   90.00
#
_symmetry.space_group_name_H-M   'P 1'
#
loop_
_entity.id
_entity.type
_entity.pdbx_description
1 polymer ?
#
loop_
_entity_poly.entity_id
_entity_poly.type
_entity_poly.pdbx_seq_one_letter_code
_entity_poly.pdbx_strand_id
1 'polypeptide(L)'
;MDAIYTHPLLDQIGIHLLKQINHFPQKVLFVDDKLNHVQSLEGPLAELNIDYIGVRYSKADERVQEFDAQIADLQMKHFLKFISDEEAREMLSPA
;
A
#
# COMPACT_ATOMS: atom_id res chain seq x y z
N MET A 1 -3.18 2.57 -21.39
CA MET A 1 -3.13 1.09 -21.44
C MET A 1 -1.86 0.76 -20.67
N ASP A 2 -1.96 0.84 -19.35
CA ASP A 2 -0.77 0.86 -18.50
C ASP A 2 -0.36 -0.56 -18.21
N ALA A 3 0.89 -0.86 -18.57
CA ALA A 3 1.50 -2.15 -18.34
C ALA A 3 1.41 -2.48 -16.85
N ILE A 4 0.73 -3.57 -16.52
CA ILE A 4 0.71 -4.16 -15.19
C ILE A 4 2.14 -4.60 -14.91
N TYR A 5 2.92 -3.72 -14.28
CA TYR A 5 4.23 -4.07 -13.73
C TYR A 5 3.98 -4.93 -12.49
N THR A 6 3.90 -6.25 -12.68
CA THR A 6 3.96 -7.23 -11.61
C THR A 6 5.38 -7.20 -11.06
N HIS A 7 5.56 -6.63 -9.87
CA HIS A 7 6.84 -6.69 -9.16
C HIS A 7 7.01 -8.11 -8.61
N PRO A 8 7.89 -8.97 -9.15
CA PRO A 8 7.81 -10.43 -8.96
C PRO A 8 8.14 -10.94 -7.55
N LEU A 9 8.47 -10.06 -6.61
CA LEU A 9 9.16 -10.41 -5.37
C LEU A 9 8.25 -10.46 -4.13
N LEU A 10 7.16 -9.68 -4.09
CA LEU A 10 6.25 -9.66 -2.94
C LEU A 10 5.34 -10.91 -2.93
N ASP A 11 4.85 -11.28 -4.10
CA ASP A 11 3.90 -12.40 -4.32
C ASP A 11 4.47 -13.75 -3.89
N GLN A 12 5.81 -13.87 -3.91
CA GLN A 12 6.49 -15.13 -3.63
C GLN A 12 6.69 -15.38 -2.14
N ILE A 13 6.78 -14.35 -1.29
CA ILE A 13 7.16 -14.55 0.12
C ILE A 13 6.06 -15.29 0.89
N GLY A 14 4.80 -14.88 0.74
CA GLY A 14 3.68 -15.52 1.42
C GLY A 14 3.49 -16.98 0.99
N ILE A 15 3.50 -17.23 -0.32
CA ILE A 15 3.38 -18.58 -0.88
C ILE A 15 4.57 -19.46 -0.50
N HIS A 16 5.78 -18.90 -0.51
CA HIS A 16 6.99 -19.61 -0.12
C HIS A 16 6.93 -20.01 1.35
N LEU A 17 6.46 -19.13 2.23
CA LEU A 17 6.27 -19.43 3.65
C LEU A 17 5.32 -20.62 3.83
N LEU A 18 4.14 -20.61 3.18
CA LEU A 18 3.16 -21.71 3.27
C LEU A 18 3.78 -23.06 2.86
N LYS A 19 4.56 -23.06 1.77
CA LYS A 19 5.29 -24.23 1.30
C LYS A 19 6.38 -24.68 2.29
N GLN A 20 7.15 -23.74 2.86
CA GLN A 20 8.21 -24.05 3.82
C GLN A 20 7.68 -24.67 5.11
N ILE A 21 6.55 -24.16 5.63
CA ILE A 21 5.95 -24.68 6.86
C ILE A 21 5.03 -25.90 6.59
N ASN A 22 4.88 -26.31 5.34
CA ASN A 22 3.98 -27.37 4.88
C ASN A 22 2.55 -27.21 5.44
N HIS A 23 2.04 -25.99 5.41
CA HIS A 23 0.71 -25.66 5.90
C HIS A 23 -0.05 -24.86 4.84
N PHE A 24 -1.27 -25.31 4.54
CA PHE A 24 -2.13 -24.73 3.53
C PHE A 24 -3.48 -24.43 4.18
N PRO A 25 -3.73 -23.17 4.58
CA PRO A 25 -5.00 -22.80 5.18
C PRO A 25 -6.14 -22.97 4.16
N GLN A 26 -7.36 -23.18 4.63
CA GLN A 26 -8.53 -23.25 3.74
C GLN A 26 -8.87 -21.88 3.14
N LYS A 27 -8.48 -20.79 3.81
CA LYS A 27 -8.81 -19.42 3.41
C LYS A 27 -7.74 -18.44 3.83
N VAL A 28 -7.46 -17.46 2.97
CA VAL A 28 -6.56 -16.33 3.22
C VAL A 28 -7.31 -15.02 3.04
N LEU A 29 -7.20 -14.14 4.03
CA LEU A 29 -7.60 -12.73 3.95
C LEU A 29 -6.32 -11.89 3.82
N PHE A 30 -6.21 -11.13 2.73
CA PHE A 30 -5.07 -10.23 2.52
C PHE A 30 -5.55 -8.79 2.38
N VAL A 31 -4.85 -7.87 3.05
CA VAL A 31 -5.20 -6.45 3.10
C VAL A 31 -3.96 -5.63 2.76
N ASP A 32 -4.05 -4.80 1.73
CA ASP A 32 -2.94 -3.94 1.27
C ASP A 32 -3.50 -2.64 0.68
N ASP A 33 -2.74 -1.55 0.71
CA ASP A 33 -3.15 -0.26 0.12
C ASP A 33 -3.10 -0.27 -1.41
N LYS A 34 -2.23 -1.10 -1.97
CA LYS A 34 -2.00 -1.20 -3.41
C LYS A 34 -2.78 -2.34 -4.03
N LEU A 35 -3.60 -2.00 -5.03
CA LEU A 35 -4.46 -2.95 -5.73
C LEU A 35 -3.66 -4.10 -6.38
N ASN A 36 -2.50 -3.80 -6.96
CA ASN A 36 -1.68 -4.80 -7.64
C ASN A 36 -1.14 -5.86 -6.66
N HIS A 37 -0.86 -5.51 -5.40
CA HIS A 37 -0.48 -6.48 -4.38
C HIS A 37 -1.65 -7.37 -3.98
N VAL A 38 -2.86 -6.81 -3.89
CA VAL A 38 -4.07 -7.58 -3.57
C VAL A 38 -4.38 -8.57 -4.71
N GLN A 39 -4.23 -8.15 -5.96
CA GLN A 39 -4.54 -9.00 -7.11
C GLN A 39 -3.49 -10.09 -7.36
N SER A 40 -2.24 -9.84 -6.99
CA SER A 40 -1.15 -10.75 -7.34
C SER A 40 -1.17 -12.09 -6.59
N LEU A 41 -1.85 -12.16 -5.44
CA LEU A 41 -1.95 -13.38 -4.64
C LEU A 41 -3.11 -14.30 -5.05
N GLU A 42 -4.10 -13.79 -5.78
CA GLU A 42 -5.31 -14.55 -6.12
C GLU A 42 -5.00 -15.80 -6.97
N GLY A 43 -4.23 -15.63 -8.04
CA GLY A 43 -3.83 -16.74 -8.92
C GLY A 43 -3.00 -17.81 -8.19
N PRO A 44 -1.88 -17.46 -7.55
CA PRO A 44 -1.05 -18.42 -6.81
C PRO A 44 -1.77 -19.15 -5.69
N LEU A 45 -2.71 -18.52 -4.98
CA LEU A 45 -3.50 -19.17 -3.93
C LEU A 45 -4.57 -20.10 -4.52
N ALA A 46 -5.17 -19.73 -5.67
CA ALA A 46 -6.09 -20.60 -6.39
C ALA A 46 -5.41 -21.89 -6.87
N GLU A 47 -4.16 -21.83 -7.35
CA GLU A 47 -3.35 -23.02 -7.72
C GLU A 47 -3.13 -23.97 -6.52
N LEU A 48 -3.20 -23.47 -5.29
CA LEU A 48 -3.07 -24.24 -4.06
C LEU A 48 -4.43 -24.68 -3.49
N ASN A 49 -5.54 -24.42 -4.18
CA ASN A 49 -6.92 -24.64 -3.71
C ASN A 49 -7.22 -23.92 -2.38
N ILE A 50 -6.70 -22.70 -2.22
CA ILE A 50 -6.93 -21.86 -1.06
C ILE A 50 -7.95 -20.78 -1.42
N ASP A 51 -9.03 -20.65 -0.64
CA ASP A 51 -9.99 -19.57 -0.81
C ASP A 51 -9.32 -18.22 -0.53
N TYR A 52 -9.54 -17.22 -1.38
CA TYR A 52 -8.91 -15.92 -1.24
C TYR A 52 -9.93 -14.78 -1.09
N ILE A 53 -9.66 -13.89 -0.13
CA ILE A 53 -10.35 -12.61 0.01
C ILE A 53 -9.28 -11.52 -0.01
N GLY A 54 -9.24 -10.75 -1.09
CA GLY A 54 -8.38 -9.57 -1.21
C GLY A 54 -9.13 -8.29 -0.87
N VAL A 55 -8.57 -7.47 0.02
CA VAL A 55 -9.14 -6.17 0.40
C VAL A 55 -8.12 -5.07 0.12
N ARG A 56 -8.46 -4.16 -0.79
CA ARG A 56 -7.67 -2.95 -0.99
C ARG A 56 -8.09 -1.87 0.02
N TYR A 57 -7.15 -1.42 0.84
CA TYR A 57 -7.38 -0.33 1.79
C TYR A 57 -7.10 1.03 1.14
N SER A 58 -8.15 1.71 0.66
CA SER A 58 -8.05 2.97 -0.10
C SER A 58 -7.93 4.24 0.74
N LYS A 59 -7.79 4.17 2.07
CA LYS A 59 -7.80 5.38 2.92
C LYS A 59 -6.61 6.31 2.62
N ALA A 60 -5.52 5.78 2.07
CA ALA A 60 -4.38 6.56 1.64
C ALA A 60 -4.65 7.32 0.33
N ASP A 61 -5.64 6.93 -0.47
CA ASP A 61 -5.93 7.55 -1.77
C ASP A 61 -6.28 9.04 -1.62
N GLU A 62 -7.14 9.36 -0.64
CA GLU A 62 -7.53 10.74 -0.33
C GLU A 62 -6.29 11.59 -0.01
N ARG A 63 -5.40 11.07 0.85
CA ARG A 63 -4.16 11.77 1.25
C ARG A 63 -3.18 11.95 0.09
N VAL A 64 -3.13 10.99 -0.83
CA VAL A 64 -2.29 11.10 -2.04
C VAL A 64 -2.87 12.14 -3.00
N GLN A 65 -4.19 12.22 -3.14
CA GLN A 65 -4.84 13.25 -3.96
C GLN A 65 -4.67 14.66 -3.38
N GLU A 66 -4.71 14.77 -2.06
CA GLU A 66 -4.52 16.03 -1.31
C GLU A 66 -3.05 16.40 -1.11
N PHE A 67 -2.10 15.60 -1.64
CA PHE A 67 -0.68 15.86 -1.48
C PHE A 67 -0.26 17.19 -2.13
N ASP A 68 0.30 18.07 -1.32
CA ASP A 68 0.90 19.33 -1.75
C ASP A 68 2.41 19.27 -1.50
N ALA A 69 3.18 19.28 -2.60
CA ALA A 69 4.64 19.19 -2.56
C ALA A 69 5.28 20.37 -1.80
N GLN A 70 4.68 21.57 -1.85
CA GLN A 70 5.21 22.75 -1.17
C GLN A 70 5.02 22.63 0.34
N ILE A 71 3.85 22.14 0.78
CA ILE A 71 3.58 21.84 2.19
C ILE A 71 4.54 20.75 2.68
N ALA A 72 4.69 19.66 1.91
CA ALA A 72 5.57 18.55 2.28
C ALA A 72 7.04 18.99 2.40
N ASP A 73 7.53 19.82 1.48
CA ASP A 73 8.89 20.38 1.53
C ASP A 73 9.09 21.28 2.74
N LEU A 74 8.06 22.07 3.11
CA LEU A 74 8.11 22.91 4.30
C LEU A 74 8.12 22.05 5.57
N GLN A 75 7.23 21.07 5.67
CA GLN A 75 7.21 20.11 6.79
C GLN A 75 8.55 19.39 6.94
N MET A 76 9.18 19.01 5.84
CA MET A 76 10.51 18.38 5.84
C MET A 76 11.58 19.31 6.42
N LYS A 77 11.55 20.61 6.07
CA LYS A 77 12.46 21.61 6.67
C LYS A 77 12.22 21.78 8.18
N HIS A 78 10.99 21.54 8.63
CA HIS A 78 10.58 21.61 10.03
C HIS A 78 10.54 20.23 10.72
N PHE A 79 11.19 19.19 10.20
CA PHE A 79 11.05 17.81 10.70
C PHE A 79 11.27 17.64 12.21
N LEU A 80 12.14 18.44 12.84
CA LEU A 80 12.38 18.39 14.29
C LEU A 80 11.22 18.98 15.12
N LYS A 81 10.35 19.77 14.51
CA LYS A 81 9.13 20.32 15.07
C LYS A 81 8.02 20.17 14.05
N PHE A 82 7.40 18.98 14.04
CA PHE A 82 6.29 18.68 13.14
C PHE A 82 5.25 19.79 13.14
N ILE A 83 4.94 20.28 11.94
CA ILE A 83 3.87 21.23 11.68
C ILE A 83 2.78 20.51 10.86
N SER A 84 1.54 20.84 11.14
CA SER A 84 0.37 20.38 10.40
C SER A 84 0.30 21.03 9.00
N ASP A 85 -0.53 20.46 8.13
CA ASP A 85 -0.79 21.04 6.79
C ASP A 85 -1.37 22.45 6.90
N GLU A 86 -2.18 22.73 7.93
CA GLU A 86 -2.76 24.05 8.16
C GLU A 86 -1.69 25.08 8.54
N GLU A 87 -0.83 24.74 9.50
CA GLU A 87 0.32 25.58 9.89
C GLU A 87 1.26 25.83 8.70
N ALA A 88 1.47 24.83 7.85
CA ALA A 88 2.28 24.98 6.64
C ALA A 88 1.62 25.91 5.61
N ARG A 89 0.29 25.84 5.43
CA ARG A 89 -0.45 26.76 4.53
C ARG A 89 -0.38 28.20 5.00
N GLU A 90 -0.53 28.45 6.30
CA GLU A 90 -0.38 29.78 6.89
C GLU A 90 1.01 30.38 6.62
N MET A 91 2.06 29.55 6.64
CA MET A 91 3.42 29.98 6.35
C MET A 91 3.68 30.27 4.85
N LEU A 92 2.96 29.60 3.94
CA LEU A 92 3.09 29.79 2.48
C LEU A 92 2.28 30.96 1.93
N SER A 93 1.18 31.34 2.60
CA SER A 93 0.34 32.49 2.24
C SER A 93 0.26 33.50 3.38
N PRO A 94 1.35 34.22 3.69
CA PRO A 94 1.28 35.31 4.67
C PRO A 94 0.35 36.40 4.12
N ALA A 95 -0.62 36.80 4.95
CA ALA A 95 -1.51 37.93 4.68
C ALA A 95 -0.74 39.25 4.49
#